data_AF-A0A4Y2IAF8-F1
#
_entry.id   AF-A0A4Y2IAF8-F1
#
_cell.length_a   1.000
_cell.length_b   1.000
_cell.length_c   1.000
_cell.angle_alpha   90.00
_cell.angle_beta   90.00
_cell.angle_gamma   90.00
#
_symmetry.space_group_name_H-M   'P 1'
#
loop_
_entity.id
_entity.type
_entity.pdbx_description
1 polymer ?
#
loop_
_entity_poly.entity_id
_entity_poly.type
_entity_poly.pdbx_seq_one_letter_code
_entity_poly.pdbx_strand_id
1 'polypeptide(L)'
;MPSSILPNKSDIHPHKNCRLWAMTGPPRVLILFSRAVEDRGELKVTVTETKPENENEKELRDFNSRKDKAYSTIYLNVSKAYRCVIDDIEDPVAAWKRLEEHFRPNSRARVIELTDDFFSCRINPQEEIGVYAGRIRCIVDQLKDAGKPISECYQAFQLIRILPSGFNGIVQYIYRWDDNEFKFDKILQELIAEESRLKQSIRDQNESCAFQSIEKNSISKTPRSKSKP
;
A
#
# COMPACT_ATOMS: atom_id res chain seq x y z
N MET A 1 -14.77 -47.03 -7.62
CA MET A 1 -15.64 -45.89 -7.98
C MET A 1 -15.70 -44.96 -6.78
N PRO A 2 -15.36 -43.67 -6.90
CA PRO A 2 -14.00 -43.17 -7.11
C PRO A 2 -13.40 -42.56 -5.83
N SER A 3 -12.07 -42.74 -5.67
CA SER A 3 -11.23 -41.96 -4.77
C SER A 3 -11.25 -40.49 -5.20
N SER A 4 -11.87 -39.61 -4.42
CA SER A 4 -11.72 -38.17 -4.57
C SER A 4 -10.42 -37.73 -3.89
N ILE A 5 -9.35 -37.71 -4.69
CA ILE A 5 -8.10 -37.02 -4.43
C ILE A 5 -8.45 -35.57 -4.09
N LEU A 6 -8.28 -35.18 -2.83
CA LEU A 6 -8.26 -33.76 -2.46
C LEU A 6 -7.01 -33.14 -3.09
N PRO A 7 -7.12 -32.06 -3.89
CA PRO A 7 -5.94 -31.39 -4.39
C PRO A 7 -5.16 -30.78 -3.22
N ASN A 8 -3.84 -30.95 -3.31
CA ASN A 8 -2.82 -30.50 -2.39
C ASN A 8 -2.95 -28.98 -2.14
N LYS A 9 -2.90 -28.53 -0.88
CA LYS A 9 -3.06 -27.12 -0.47
C LYS A 9 -1.87 -26.21 -0.87
N SER A 10 -1.02 -26.64 -1.80
CA SER A 10 0.19 -25.94 -2.23
C SER A 10 0.06 -25.17 -3.55
N ASP A 11 -1.06 -25.27 -4.28
CA ASP A 11 -1.18 -24.67 -5.63
C ASP A 11 -2.23 -23.56 -5.76
N ILE A 12 -2.54 -22.86 -4.66
CA ILE A 12 -3.24 -21.58 -4.73
C ILE A 12 -2.20 -20.50 -4.45
N HIS A 13 -1.50 -20.08 -5.51
CA HIS A 13 -0.84 -18.80 -5.54
C HIS A 13 -1.90 -17.72 -5.81
N PRO A 14 -2.30 -16.89 -4.84
CA PRO A 14 -2.66 -15.54 -5.18
C PRO A 14 -1.35 -14.78 -5.15
N HIS A 15 -0.74 -14.60 -6.32
CA HIS A 15 -0.05 -13.35 -6.59
C HIS A 15 -1.12 -12.25 -6.39
N LYS A 16 -1.35 -11.82 -5.14
CA LYS A 16 -2.02 -10.57 -4.80
C LYS A 16 -1.04 -9.47 -5.20
N ASN A 17 -0.80 -9.38 -6.51
CA ASN A 17 -0.28 -8.17 -7.09
C ASN A 17 -1.15 -7.05 -6.54
N CYS A 18 -0.50 -5.98 -6.12
CA CYS A 18 -1.00 -4.61 -6.12
C CYS A 18 -1.52 -4.19 -7.52
N ARG A 19 -2.44 -4.99 -8.10
CA ARG A 19 -3.09 -4.79 -9.39
C ARG A 19 -4.11 -3.68 -9.17
N LEU A 20 -3.78 -2.44 -9.52
CA LEU A 20 -3.98 -1.92 -10.87
C LEU A 20 -5.36 -2.34 -11.41
N TRP A 21 -6.41 -1.65 -10.95
CA TRP A 21 -7.24 -0.93 -11.91
C TRP A 21 -6.75 0.52 -11.85
N ALA A 22 -5.95 1.01 -12.79
CA ALA A 22 -6.41 1.36 -14.13
C ALA A 22 -7.67 2.24 -14.10
N MET A 23 -7.65 3.31 -13.30
CA MET A 23 -8.01 4.60 -13.89
C MET A 23 -6.78 5.07 -14.67
N THR A 24 -6.69 4.63 -15.92
CA THR A 24 -5.75 5.16 -16.88
C THR A 24 -6.01 6.65 -17.06
N GLY A 25 -5.07 7.45 -16.56
CA GLY A 25 -4.85 8.84 -16.93
C GLY A 25 -5.35 9.87 -15.91
N PRO A 26 -4.54 10.87 -15.53
CA PRO A 26 -5.08 12.08 -14.95
C PRO A 26 -5.73 12.88 -16.09
N PRO A 27 -6.94 13.38 -15.86
CA PRO A 27 -7.07 14.82 -15.94
C PRO A 27 -7.80 15.33 -14.70
N ARG A 28 -7.06 16.02 -13.83
CA ARG A 28 -7.47 17.34 -13.31
C ARG A 28 -8.98 17.54 -13.12
N VAL A 29 -9.62 16.82 -12.21
CA VAL A 29 -10.93 17.21 -11.65
C VAL A 29 -10.96 16.89 -10.15
N LEU A 30 -9.93 17.35 -9.42
CA LEU A 30 -10.00 17.51 -7.96
C LEU A 30 -10.18 18.97 -7.53
N ILE A 31 -10.42 19.86 -8.49
CA ILE A 31 -10.79 21.23 -8.20
C ILE A 31 -12.06 21.47 -8.98
N LEU A 32 -13.15 21.64 -8.25
CA LEU A 32 -14.31 22.49 -8.55
C LEU A 32 -15.47 21.92 -7.73
N PHE A 33 -15.53 22.25 -6.43
CA PHE A 33 -16.75 22.70 -5.73
C PHE A 33 -16.35 23.24 -4.34
N SER A 34 -16.11 24.56 -4.33
CA SER A 34 -16.07 25.55 -3.23
C SER A 34 -15.07 25.47 -2.05
N ARG A 35 -14.27 26.55 -1.98
CA ARG A 35 -13.54 27.21 -0.87
C ARG A 35 -12.74 26.34 0.10
N ALA A 36 -11.41 26.40 -0.04
CA ALA A 36 -10.47 26.01 1.01
C ALA A 36 -10.71 26.88 2.26
N VAL A 37 -11.04 26.24 3.39
CA VAL A 37 -10.84 26.82 4.72
C VAL A 37 -9.52 26.26 5.21
N GLU A 38 -8.49 27.12 5.20
CA GLU A 38 -7.17 26.80 5.71
C GLU A 38 -7.19 26.99 7.22
N ASP A 39 -7.36 25.91 7.97
CA ASP A 39 -7.02 25.90 9.39
C ASP A 39 -6.40 24.55 9.78
N ARG A 40 -5.08 24.58 10.02
CA ARG A 40 -4.25 23.48 10.57
C ARG A 40 -4.00 22.25 9.69
N GLY A 41 -3.61 22.45 8.43
CA GLY A 41 -2.82 21.45 7.68
C GLY A 41 -3.52 20.13 7.31
N GLU A 42 -4.82 19.99 7.55
CA GLU A 42 -5.63 18.87 7.06
C GLU A 42 -6.59 19.36 5.97
N LEU A 43 -6.48 18.80 4.76
CA LEU A 43 -7.42 19.05 3.66
C LEU A 43 -8.75 18.35 3.95
N LYS A 44 -9.61 18.96 4.76
CA LYS A 44 -10.99 18.47 4.98
C LYS A 44 -11.91 19.00 3.89
N VAL A 45 -12.22 18.14 2.91
CA VAL A 45 -13.30 18.39 1.95
C VAL A 45 -14.63 18.28 2.71
N THR A 46 -15.15 19.41 3.17
CA THR A 46 -16.49 19.51 3.74
C THR A 46 -17.38 20.22 2.73
N VAL A 47 -18.27 19.46 2.06
CA VAL A 47 -19.29 20.05 1.22
C VAL A 47 -20.42 20.53 2.12
N THR A 48 -20.41 21.82 2.45
CA THR A 48 -21.49 22.47 3.21
C THR A 48 -21.85 23.81 2.54
N GLU A 49 -22.38 23.76 1.30
CA GLU A 49 -23.25 24.86 0.84
C GLU A 49 -24.66 24.56 1.36
N THR A 50 -25.04 25.24 2.44
CA THR A 50 -26.40 25.24 2.96
C THR A 50 -27.31 26.09 2.07
N LYS A 51 -28.56 25.66 1.88
CA LYS A 51 -29.57 26.42 1.14
C LYS A 51 -29.65 27.85 1.72
N PRO A 52 -29.66 28.91 0.89
CA PRO A 52 -29.78 30.28 1.39
C PRO A 52 -31.08 30.44 2.19
N GLU A 53 -30.99 31.06 3.37
CA GLU A 53 -32.13 31.31 4.29
C GLU A 53 -33.03 32.45 3.79
N ASN A 54 -32.52 33.29 2.89
CA ASN A 54 -33.20 34.49 2.39
C ASN A 54 -33.86 34.18 1.04
N GLU A 55 -35.08 34.67 0.80
CA GLU A 55 -35.83 34.54 -0.46
C GLU A 55 -35.25 35.38 -1.63
N ASN A 56 -33.93 35.60 -1.68
CA ASN A 56 -33.32 36.19 -2.87
C ASN A 56 -33.37 35.16 -4.00
N GLU A 57 -34.35 35.31 -4.89
CA GLU A 57 -34.57 34.37 -6.00
C GLU A 57 -33.32 34.16 -6.87
N LYS A 58 -32.49 35.21 -7.02
CA LYS A 58 -31.24 35.10 -7.78
C LYS A 58 -30.27 34.13 -7.10
N GLU A 59 -30.10 34.25 -5.79
CA GLU A 59 -29.22 33.37 -5.01
C GLU A 59 -29.73 31.93 -5.00
N LEU A 60 -31.05 31.73 -4.91
CA LEU A 60 -31.65 30.40 -4.98
C LEU A 60 -31.45 29.76 -6.36
N ARG A 61 -31.61 30.52 -7.45
CA ARG A 61 -31.34 30.05 -8.82
C ARG A 61 -29.86 29.69 -8.99
N ASP A 62 -28.96 30.55 -8.53
CA ASP A 62 -27.52 30.31 -8.62
C ASP A 62 -27.11 29.06 -7.80
N PHE A 63 -27.71 28.87 -6.63
CA PHE A 63 -27.52 27.67 -5.80
C PHE A 63 -27.98 26.40 -6.51
N ASN A 64 -29.22 26.37 -7.01
CA ASN A 64 -29.76 25.20 -7.72
C ASN A 64 -28.93 24.87 -8.98
N SER A 65 -28.51 25.88 -9.73
CA SER A 65 -27.62 25.70 -10.90
C SER A 65 -26.29 25.03 -10.52
N ARG A 66 -25.69 25.44 -9.39
CA ARG A 66 -24.47 24.78 -8.88
C ARG A 66 -24.74 23.34 -8.43
N LYS A 67 -25.85 23.10 -7.73
CA LYS A 67 -26.28 21.77 -7.29
C LYS A 67 -26.46 20.81 -8.47
N ASP A 68 -27.18 21.23 -9.51
CA ASP A 68 -27.45 20.42 -10.70
C ASP A 68 -26.16 20.11 -11.46
N LYS A 69 -25.25 21.10 -11.55
CA LYS A 69 -23.94 20.92 -12.17
C LYS A 69 -23.07 19.94 -11.39
N ALA A 70 -23.11 19.99 -10.06
CA ALA A 70 -22.40 19.04 -9.20
C ALA A 70 -22.92 17.61 -9.41
N TYR A 71 -24.25 17.41 -9.34
CA TYR A 71 -24.85 16.09 -9.57
C TYR A 71 -24.52 15.55 -10.97
N SER A 72 -24.69 16.38 -12.01
CA SER A 72 -24.38 16.00 -13.39
C SER A 72 -22.91 15.58 -13.55
N THR A 73 -22.00 16.29 -12.88
CA THR A 73 -20.57 15.96 -12.90
C THR A 73 -20.31 14.62 -12.24
N ILE A 74 -20.90 14.34 -11.06
CA ILE A 74 -20.81 13.02 -10.41
C ILE A 74 -21.35 11.94 -11.35
N TYR A 75 -22.57 12.11 -11.86
CA TYR A 75 -23.26 11.14 -12.70
C TYR A 75 -22.49 10.75 -13.97
N LEU A 76 -21.90 11.75 -14.64
CA LEU A 76 -21.17 11.53 -15.89
C LEU A 76 -19.82 10.83 -15.67
N ASN A 77 -19.19 11.04 -14.51
CA ASN A 77 -17.90 10.43 -14.16
C ASN A 77 -18.05 9.03 -13.51
N VAL A 78 -19.25 8.67 -13.05
CA VAL A 78 -19.54 7.29 -12.62
C VAL A 78 -19.73 6.41 -13.86
N SER A 79 -19.04 5.26 -13.87
CA SER A 79 -19.20 4.25 -14.93
C SER A 79 -20.66 3.83 -15.04
N LYS A 80 -21.14 3.62 -16.27
CA LYS A 80 -22.56 3.35 -16.57
C LYS A 80 -23.16 2.23 -15.72
N ALA A 81 -22.37 1.20 -15.40
CA ALA A 81 -22.81 0.06 -14.59
C ALA A 81 -23.19 0.42 -13.14
N TYR A 82 -22.76 1.58 -12.63
CA TYR A 82 -22.95 2.01 -11.25
C TYR A 82 -23.82 3.26 -11.12
N ARG A 83 -24.37 3.79 -12.22
CA ARG A 83 -25.27 4.95 -12.17
C ARG A 83 -26.57 4.64 -11.41
N CYS A 84 -27.05 3.40 -11.53
CA CYS A 84 -28.20 2.90 -10.76
C CYS A 84 -28.02 2.97 -9.23
N VAL A 85 -26.78 3.15 -8.74
CA VAL A 85 -26.50 3.35 -7.31
C VAL A 85 -26.96 4.73 -6.81
N ILE A 86 -27.09 5.71 -7.70
CA ILE A 86 -27.43 7.12 -7.39
C ILE A 86 -28.58 7.70 -8.23
N ASP A 87 -29.21 6.90 -9.08
CA ASP A 87 -30.27 7.36 -10.01
C ASP A 87 -31.48 7.96 -9.26
N ASP A 88 -31.72 7.54 -8.01
CA ASP A 88 -32.83 7.98 -7.15
C ASP A 88 -32.46 9.16 -6.22
N ILE A 89 -31.24 9.71 -6.34
CA ILE A 89 -30.74 10.74 -5.43
C ILE A 89 -30.55 12.06 -6.19
N GLU A 90 -31.30 13.09 -5.82
CA GLU A 90 -31.17 14.43 -6.43
C GLU A 90 -30.11 15.30 -5.75
N ASP A 91 -29.75 14.99 -4.51
CA ASP A 91 -28.77 15.75 -3.75
C ASP A 91 -27.34 15.24 -4.06
N PRO A 92 -26.44 16.10 -4.59
CA PRO A 92 -25.10 15.66 -4.97
C PRO A 92 -24.26 15.18 -3.78
N VAL A 93 -24.48 15.72 -2.57
CA VAL A 93 -23.76 15.27 -1.37
C VAL A 93 -24.22 13.88 -0.97
N ALA A 94 -25.54 13.65 -0.93
CA ALA A 94 -26.11 12.33 -0.68
C ALA A 94 -25.70 11.31 -1.76
N ALA A 95 -25.65 11.71 -3.03
CA ALA A 95 -25.24 10.84 -4.13
C ALA A 95 -23.77 10.43 -3.98
N TRP A 96 -22.89 11.39 -3.67
CA TRP A 96 -21.49 11.12 -3.38
C TRP A 96 -21.33 10.15 -2.20
N LYS A 97 -22.02 10.41 -1.09
CA LYS A 97 -21.99 9.55 0.10
C LYS A 97 -22.46 8.12 -0.20
N ARG A 98 -23.50 7.97 -1.02
CA ARG A 98 -23.99 6.65 -1.45
C ARG A 98 -22.97 5.89 -2.29
N LEU A 99 -22.25 6.57 -3.18
CA LEU A 99 -21.14 5.96 -3.93
C LEU A 99 -20.01 5.54 -2.98
N GLU A 100 -19.67 6.39 -2.02
CA GLU A 100 -18.66 6.09 -1.01
C GLU A 100 -19.02 4.83 -0.21
N GLU A 101 -20.25 4.76 0.32
CA GLU A 101 -20.76 3.58 1.03
C GLU A 101 -20.78 2.31 0.17
N HIS A 102 -21.12 2.45 -1.12
CA HIS A 102 -21.19 1.34 -2.07
C HIS A 102 -19.80 0.78 -2.43
N PHE A 103 -18.82 1.64 -2.72
CA PHE A 103 -17.47 1.21 -3.14
C PHE A 103 -16.49 1.00 -1.99
N ARG A 104 -16.74 1.63 -0.86
CA ARG A 104 -15.93 1.51 0.37
C ARG A 104 -16.83 1.10 1.53
N PRO A 105 -17.43 -0.11 1.48
CA PRO A 105 -18.23 -0.58 2.61
C PRO A 105 -17.29 -0.76 3.81
N ASN A 106 -17.43 0.12 4.80
CA ASN A 106 -16.75 0.05 6.10
C ASN A 106 -17.42 -1.00 7.00
N SER A 107 -17.82 -2.13 6.39
CA SER A 107 -18.47 -3.22 7.09
C SER A 107 -17.53 -3.79 8.14
N ARG A 108 -18.10 -4.29 9.25
CA ARG A 108 -17.31 -4.95 10.30
C ARG A 108 -16.50 -6.12 9.73
N ALA A 109 -17.06 -6.85 8.76
CA ALA A 109 -16.38 -7.94 8.08
C ALA A 109 -15.11 -7.47 7.36
N ARG A 110 -15.18 -6.36 6.60
CA ARG A 110 -13.99 -5.79 5.92
C ARG A 110 -12.94 -5.31 6.92
N VAL A 111 -13.37 -4.67 8.01
CA VAL A 111 -12.44 -4.22 9.06
C VAL A 111 -11.73 -5.42 9.70
N ILE A 112 -12.44 -6.51 9.98
CA ILE A 112 -11.84 -7.75 10.50
C ILE A 112 -10.83 -8.30 9.51
N GLU A 113 -11.21 -8.43 8.23
CA GLU A 113 -10.32 -8.91 7.16
C GLU A 113 -9.04 -8.06 7.05
N LEU A 114 -9.16 -6.74 7.02
CA LEU A 114 -8.00 -5.83 6.95
C LEU A 114 -7.12 -5.91 8.20
N THR A 115 -7.73 -6.11 9.38
CA THR A 115 -7.00 -6.27 10.63
C THR A 115 -6.20 -7.58 10.63
N ASP A 116 -6.82 -8.66 10.16
CA ASP A 116 -6.16 -9.96 10.00
C ASP A 116 -5.03 -9.87 8.98
N ASP A 117 -5.27 -9.22 7.83
CA ASP A 117 -4.26 -8.96 6.80
C ASP A 117 -3.09 -8.14 7.36
N PHE A 118 -3.35 -7.13 8.21
CA PHE A 118 -2.29 -6.33 8.83
C PHE A 118 -1.38 -7.18 9.72
N PHE A 119 -1.95 -7.94 10.68
CA PHE A 119 -1.14 -8.72 11.62
C PHE A 119 -0.52 -9.97 11.01
N SER A 120 -1.13 -10.52 9.95
CA SER A 120 -0.61 -11.66 9.21
C SER A 120 0.32 -11.29 8.06
N CYS A 121 0.47 -9.99 7.75
CA CYS A 121 1.36 -9.53 6.68
C CYS A 121 2.80 -9.95 6.96
N ARG A 122 3.37 -10.73 6.05
CA ARG A 122 4.75 -11.21 6.10
C ARG A 122 5.43 -10.88 4.79
N ILE A 123 6.75 -10.69 4.85
CA ILE A 123 7.58 -10.62 3.67
C ILE A 123 7.53 -11.96 2.91
N ASN A 124 7.35 -11.88 1.60
CA ASN A 124 7.33 -13.05 0.73
C ASN A 124 8.76 -13.44 0.33
N PRO A 125 9.01 -14.70 -0.10
CA PRO A 125 10.30 -15.07 -0.65
C PRO A 125 10.68 -14.17 -1.84
N GLN A 126 11.93 -13.66 -1.84
CA GLN A 126 12.47 -12.77 -2.87
C GLN A 126 11.78 -11.40 -3.01
N GLU A 127 10.89 -11.05 -2.10
CA GLU A 127 10.30 -9.71 -2.08
C GLU A 127 11.26 -8.69 -1.50
N GLU A 128 11.34 -7.52 -2.12
CA GLU A 128 12.12 -6.39 -1.59
C GLU A 128 11.41 -5.72 -0.40
N ILE A 129 12.20 -5.25 0.56
CA ILE A 129 11.71 -4.58 1.77
C ILE A 129 10.77 -3.41 1.45
N GLY A 130 11.07 -2.62 0.41
CA GLY A 130 10.23 -1.51 0.00
C GLY A 130 8.84 -1.95 -0.46
N VAL A 131 8.74 -3.10 -1.15
CA VAL A 131 7.46 -3.67 -1.62
C VAL A 131 6.65 -4.20 -0.43
N TYR A 132 7.31 -4.91 0.50
CA TYR A 132 6.70 -5.37 1.73
C TYR A 132 6.11 -4.20 2.56
N ALA A 133 6.89 -3.15 2.77
CA ALA A 133 6.44 -1.95 3.47
C ALA A 133 5.28 -1.25 2.75
N GLY A 134 5.29 -1.22 1.41
CA GLY A 134 4.19 -0.72 0.60
C GLY A 134 2.87 -1.47 0.84
N ARG A 135 2.92 -2.80 1.00
CA ARG A 135 1.74 -3.61 1.34
C ARG A 135 1.20 -3.27 2.73
N ILE A 136 2.07 -3.12 3.73
CA ILE A 136 1.66 -2.69 5.09
C ILE A 136 0.96 -1.33 5.03
N ARG A 137 1.59 -0.32 4.39
CA ARG A 137 0.99 1.01 4.25
C ARG A 137 -0.38 0.96 3.56
N CYS A 138 -0.51 0.17 2.49
CA CYS A 138 -1.77 0.00 1.80
C CYS A 138 -2.89 -0.54 2.70
N ILE A 139 -2.58 -1.46 3.62
CA ILE A 139 -3.56 -1.97 4.60
C ILE A 139 -3.88 -0.90 5.65
N VAL A 140 -2.86 -0.20 6.16
CA VAL A 140 -3.01 0.91 7.13
C VAL A 140 -3.91 2.02 6.58
N ASP A 141 -3.71 2.42 5.33
CA ASP A 141 -4.51 3.45 4.66
C ASP A 141 -5.97 3.00 4.51
N GLN A 142 -6.21 1.73 4.15
CA GLN A 142 -7.56 1.18 4.07
C GLN A 142 -8.26 1.11 5.44
N LEU A 143 -7.51 0.78 6.51
CA LEU A 143 -8.03 0.79 7.88
C LEU A 143 -8.34 2.22 8.36
N LYS A 144 -7.49 3.20 7.99
CA LYS A 144 -7.73 4.63 8.25
C LYS A 144 -8.99 5.12 7.53
N ASP A 145 -9.13 4.79 6.24
CA ASP A 145 -10.33 5.09 5.44
C ASP A 145 -11.60 4.44 6.02
N ALA A 146 -11.46 3.30 6.69
CA ALA A 146 -12.54 2.63 7.41
C ALA A 146 -12.83 3.20 8.81
N GLY A 147 -12.17 4.31 9.19
CA GLY A 147 -12.32 4.93 10.50
C GLY A 147 -11.69 4.14 11.65
N LYS A 148 -10.72 3.27 11.34
CA LYS A 148 -9.99 2.41 12.29
C LYS A 148 -8.47 2.57 12.13
N PRO A 149 -7.92 3.79 12.32
CA PRO A 149 -6.48 4.02 12.14
C PRO A 149 -5.65 3.15 13.09
N ILE A 150 -4.53 2.62 12.58
CA ILE A 150 -3.53 1.89 13.36
C ILE A 150 -2.48 2.86 13.86
N SER A 151 -2.12 2.79 15.15
CA SER A 151 -1.07 3.66 15.71
C SER A 151 0.28 3.40 15.05
N GLU A 152 1.08 4.45 14.93
CA GLU A 152 2.39 4.40 14.26
C GLU A 152 3.33 3.34 14.87
N CYS A 153 3.31 3.15 16.19
CA CYS A 153 4.13 2.14 16.85
C CYS A 153 3.77 0.71 16.39
N TYR A 154 2.48 0.38 16.20
CA TYR A 154 2.10 -0.95 15.69
C TYR A 154 2.50 -1.14 14.23
N GLN A 155 2.45 -0.07 13.42
CA GLN A 155 2.94 -0.13 12.03
C GLN A 155 4.44 -0.43 12.01
N ALA A 156 5.20 0.28 12.84
CA ALA A 156 6.64 0.08 13.02
C ALA A 156 6.96 -1.33 13.54
N PHE A 157 6.22 -1.84 14.52
CA PHE A 157 6.36 -3.22 15.00
C PHE A 157 6.12 -4.23 13.89
N GLN A 158 5.06 -4.06 13.07
CA GLN A 158 4.76 -4.99 11.99
C GLN A 158 5.90 -5.07 10.96
N LEU A 159 6.56 -3.95 10.68
CA LEU A 159 7.67 -3.89 9.73
C LEU A 159 8.88 -4.73 10.18
N ILE A 160 9.17 -4.81 11.48
CA ILE A 160 10.34 -5.51 12.02
C ILE A 160 10.05 -6.91 12.60
N ARG A 161 8.77 -7.29 12.75
CA ARG A 161 8.36 -8.50 13.48
C ARG A 161 8.78 -9.80 12.79
N ILE A 162 8.67 -9.88 11.46
CA ILE A 162 8.86 -11.12 10.69
C ILE A 162 9.72 -10.82 9.47
N LEU A 163 11.01 -10.61 9.72
CA LEU A 163 12.04 -10.40 8.70
C LEU A 163 12.94 -11.62 8.55
N PRO A 164 13.61 -11.79 7.40
CA PRO A 164 14.63 -12.83 7.22
C PRO A 164 15.78 -12.65 8.22
N SER A 165 16.44 -13.74 8.60
CA SER A 165 17.49 -13.74 9.64
C SER A 165 18.68 -12.81 9.34
N GLY A 166 18.94 -12.48 8.07
CA GLY A 166 19.95 -11.48 7.68
C GLY A 166 19.72 -10.10 8.28
N PHE A 167 18.47 -9.76 8.63
CA PHE A 167 18.10 -8.48 9.24
C PHE A 167 18.15 -8.48 10.77
N ASN A 168 18.48 -9.60 11.42
CA ASN A 168 18.49 -9.69 12.89
C ASN A 168 19.39 -8.62 13.54
N GLY A 169 20.52 -8.30 12.90
CA GLY A 169 21.46 -7.28 13.40
C GLY A 169 20.84 -5.89 13.44
N ILE A 170 20.21 -5.46 12.33
CA ILE A 170 19.57 -4.14 12.27
C ILE A 170 18.35 -4.07 13.19
N VAL A 171 17.58 -5.15 13.33
CA VAL A 171 16.44 -5.21 14.26
C VAL A 171 16.89 -5.03 15.71
N GLN A 172 18.00 -5.66 16.12
CA GLN A 172 18.57 -5.47 17.46
C GLN A 172 19.06 -4.04 17.69
N TYR A 173 19.60 -3.39 16.66
CA TYR A 173 19.99 -1.98 16.74
C TYR A 173 18.76 -1.07 16.91
N ILE A 174 17.70 -1.31 16.14
CA ILE A 174 16.44 -0.55 16.21
C ILE A 174 15.78 -0.65 17.59
N TYR A 175 15.83 -1.82 18.25
CA TYR A 175 15.26 -1.97 19.61
C TYR A 175 15.89 -1.07 20.68
N ARG A 176 17.06 -0.48 20.39
CA ARG A 176 17.78 0.41 21.32
C ARG A 176 17.51 1.89 21.05
N TRP A 177 16.72 2.20 20.04
CA TRP A 177 16.31 3.58 19.74
C TRP A 177 15.37 4.11 20.81
N ASP A 178 15.29 5.43 20.92
CA ASP A 178 14.24 6.05 21.70
C ASP A 178 12.89 6.01 20.97
N ASP A 179 11.80 6.17 21.74
CA ASP A 179 10.43 6.10 21.20
C ASP A 179 10.12 7.18 20.16
N ASN A 180 10.84 8.31 20.15
CA ASN A 180 10.62 9.37 19.15
C ASN A 180 11.25 9.01 17.81
N GLU A 181 12.33 8.24 17.83
CA GLU A 181 12.99 7.70 16.64
C GLU A 181 12.29 6.46 16.08
N PHE A 182 11.53 5.73 16.91
CA PHE A 182 10.82 4.51 16.51
C PHE A 182 9.59 4.81 15.62
N LYS A 183 9.88 5.19 14.37
CA LYS A 183 8.93 5.64 13.35
C LYS A 183 9.01 4.75 12.12
N PHE A 184 7.85 4.49 11.51
CA PHE A 184 7.76 3.59 10.36
C PHE A 184 8.73 3.97 9.24
N ASP A 185 8.78 5.25 8.90
CA ASP A 185 9.59 5.75 7.79
C ASP A 185 11.10 5.65 8.06
N LYS A 186 11.54 5.96 9.29
CA LYS A 186 12.94 5.85 9.69
C LYS A 186 13.39 4.39 9.69
N ILE A 187 12.57 3.49 10.26
CA ILE A 187 12.84 2.05 10.24
C ILE A 187 12.94 1.53 8.80
N LEU A 188 12.01 1.94 7.93
CA LEU A 188 12.03 1.54 6.52
C LEU A 188 13.33 1.97 5.82
N GLN A 189 13.81 3.19 6.07
CA GLN A 189 15.07 3.67 5.52
C GLN A 189 16.25 2.79 5.93
N GLU A 190 16.36 2.45 7.21
CA GLU A 190 17.42 1.57 7.72
C GLU A 190 17.34 0.15 7.15
N LEU A 191 16.13 -0.40 7.02
CA LEU A 191 15.95 -1.73 6.44
C LEU A 191 16.32 -1.76 4.94
N ILE A 192 16.05 -0.69 4.18
CA ILE A 192 16.46 -0.58 2.77
C ILE A 192 18.00 -0.47 2.66
N ALA A 193 18.63 0.29 3.57
CA ALA A 193 20.08 0.37 3.64
C ALA A 193 20.70 -1.00 3.95
N GLU A 194 20.14 -1.73 4.92
CA GLU A 194 20.60 -3.06 5.28
C GLU A 194 20.37 -4.08 4.15
N GLU A 195 19.24 -4.02 3.44
CA GLU A 195 19.00 -4.85 2.27
C GLU A 195 20.08 -4.64 1.19
N SER A 196 20.46 -3.37 0.95
CA SER A 196 21.51 -3.02 0.00
C SER A 196 22.87 -3.57 0.44
N ARG A 197 23.19 -3.48 1.74
CA ARG A 197 24.42 -4.02 2.33
C ARG A 197 24.48 -5.55 2.19
N LEU A 198 23.37 -6.25 2.45
CA LEU A 198 23.28 -7.70 2.32
C LEU A 198 23.43 -8.14 0.85
N LYS A 199 22.76 -7.46 -0.08
CA LYS A 199 22.92 -7.69 -1.53
C LYS A 199 24.38 -7.53 -1.96
N GLN A 200 25.08 -6.50 -1.46
CA GLN A 200 26.51 -6.32 -1.73
C GLN A 200 27.37 -7.45 -1.14
N SER A 201 27.17 -7.80 0.13
CA SER A 201 27.92 -8.86 0.79
C SER A 201 27.81 -10.20 0.07
N ILE A 202 26.65 -10.51 -0.51
CA ILE A 202 26.45 -11.73 -1.30
C ILE A 202 27.26 -11.68 -2.60
N ARG A 203 27.30 -10.53 -3.29
CA ARG A 203 28.10 -10.35 -4.50
C ARG A 203 29.59 -10.55 -4.21
N ASP A 204 30.10 -9.93 -3.15
CA ASP A 204 31.51 -9.99 -2.78
C ASP A 204 31.94 -11.43 -2.40
N GLN A 205 31.08 -12.18 -1.70
CA GLN A 205 31.32 -13.59 -1.38
C GLN A 205 31.35 -14.48 -2.63
N ASN A 206 30.45 -14.25 -3.58
CA ASN A 206 30.40 -14.99 -4.83
C ASN A 206 31.65 -14.74 -5.68
N GLU A 207 32.11 -13.48 -5.74
CA GLU A 207 33.36 -13.12 -6.41
C GLU A 207 34.56 -13.79 -5.75
N SER A 208 34.69 -13.70 -4.41
CA SER A 208 35.77 -14.35 -3.66
C SER A 208 35.83 -15.87 -3.89
N CYS A 209 34.68 -16.54 -3.94
CA CYS A 209 34.61 -17.98 -4.21
C CYS A 209 35.03 -18.33 -5.65
N ALA A 210 34.68 -17.49 -6.64
CA ALA A 210 35.10 -17.65 -8.02
C ALA A 210 36.63 -17.51 -8.18
N PHE A 211 37.23 -16.50 -7.52
CA PHE A 211 38.68 -16.30 -7.55
C PHE A 211 39.44 -17.49 -6.94
N GLN A 212 39.01 -17.98 -5.77
CA GLN A 212 39.64 -19.15 -5.13
C GLN A 212 39.52 -20.43 -5.98
N SER A 213 38.44 -20.58 -6.73
CA SER A 213 38.22 -21.73 -7.61
C SER A 213 39.13 -21.70 -8.83
N ILE A 214 39.39 -20.51 -9.39
CA ILE A 214 40.34 -20.32 -10.49
C ILE A 214 41.78 -20.59 -10.02
N GLU A 215 42.15 -20.08 -8.85
CA GLU A 215 43.51 -20.24 -8.28
C GLU A 215 43.84 -21.71 -7.96
N LYS A 216 42.89 -22.48 -7.41
CA LYS A 216 43.10 -23.91 -7.16
C LYS A 216 43.30 -24.71 -8.45
N ASN A 217 42.63 -24.33 -9.53
CA ASN A 217 42.68 -25.02 -10.82
C ASN A 217 43.95 -24.68 -11.63
N SER A 218 44.56 -23.51 -11.41
CA SER A 218 45.85 -23.13 -11.99
C SER A 218 47.03 -23.79 -11.26
N ILE A 219 46.94 -24.00 -9.94
CA ILE A 219 47.98 -24.69 -9.16
C ILE A 219 48.05 -26.19 -9.49
N SER A 220 46.92 -26.86 -9.74
CA SER A 220 46.88 -28.29 -10.08
C SER A 220 47.44 -28.64 -11.48
N LYS A 221 47.78 -27.65 -12.31
CA LYS A 221 48.30 -27.87 -13.68
C LYS A 221 49.82 -27.75 -13.82
N THR A 222 50.59 -27.73 -12.72
CA THR A 222 52.06 -27.78 -12.82
C THR A 222 52.52 -29.15 -13.36
N PRO A 223 53.26 -29.22 -14.49
CA PRO A 223 53.75 -30.49 -15.02
C PRO A 223 54.79 -31.08 -14.08
N ARG A 224 54.52 -32.30 -13.58
CA ARG A 224 55.48 -33.11 -12.82
C ARG A 224 56.62 -33.51 -13.76
N SER A 225 57.67 -32.69 -13.83
CA SER A 225 58.90 -33.04 -14.52
C SER A 225 59.53 -34.25 -13.80
N LYS A 226 59.56 -35.40 -14.49
CA LYS A 226 60.23 -36.59 -13.99
C LYS A 226 61.74 -36.35 -14.05
N SER A 227 62.37 -36.35 -12.89
CA SER A 227 63.81 -36.33 -12.72
C SER A 227 64.40 -37.74 -12.80
N LYS A 228 65.28 -37.91 -13.81
CA LYS A 228 66.58 -38.64 -13.81
C LYS A 228 66.59 -40.17 -13.53
N PRO A 229 67.68 -40.92 -13.83
CA PRO A 229 69.12 -40.57 -13.85
C PRO A 229 69.70 -40.12 -15.19
#